data_AF-A0A6I2GAF7-F1
#
_entry.id   AF-A0A6I2GAF7-F1
#
_cell.length_a   1.000
_cell.length_b   1.000
_cell.length_c   1.000
_cell.angle_alpha   90.00
_cell.angle_beta   90.00
_cell.angle_gamma   90.00
#
_symmetry.space_group_name_H-M   'P 1'
#
loop_
_entity.id
_entity.type
_entity.pdbx_description
1 polymer ?
#
loop_
_entity_poly.entity_id
_entity_poly.type
_entity_poly.pdbx_seq_one_letter_code
_entity_poly.pdbx_strand_id
1 'polypeptide(L)'
;MTRRTVVVRMLAVVTALLLPCAAPAVADTHVSWLDPYVPANGVEATYSQPGPWAVTAQKAFGCCDSTGAAYDLWYPADLGVGGFRHPIITWGDGTFAVPSQYDSLLAHLASWGFVVIATENQQTGSGVDIAGAADFLLRQADDPASVFHNHVDPNAIGAMGHSPGPERSMP
;
A
#
# COMPACT_ATOMS: atom_id res chain seq x y z
N MET A 1 -15.65 -21.69 89.06
CA MET A 1 -16.71 -20.80 88.51
C MET A 1 -16.24 -19.36 88.67
N THR A 2 -15.63 -18.82 87.61
CA THR A 2 -14.82 -17.59 87.66
C THR A 2 -15.66 -16.37 87.28
N ARG A 3 -15.26 -15.24 87.87
CA ARG A 3 -15.95 -13.96 88.02
C ARG A 3 -16.22 -13.17 86.73
N ARG A 4 -17.27 -12.35 86.85
CA ARG A 4 -17.58 -11.12 86.11
C ARG A 4 -16.37 -10.17 85.98
N THR A 5 -16.32 -9.45 84.85
CA THR A 5 -16.44 -7.97 84.67
C THR A 5 -15.39 -7.41 83.70
N VAL A 6 -15.89 -6.93 82.55
CA VAL A 6 -15.45 -5.80 81.70
C VAL A 6 -13.94 -5.47 81.62
N VAL A 7 -13.33 -5.75 80.46
CA VAL A 7 -12.14 -5.05 79.98
C VAL A 7 -12.40 -4.54 78.55
N VAL A 8 -12.46 -3.22 78.45
CA VAL A 8 -12.04 -2.33 77.35
C VAL A 8 -12.08 -2.90 75.92
N ARG A 9 -13.05 -2.46 75.13
CA ARG A 9 -13.03 -2.60 73.66
C ARG A 9 -12.12 -1.53 73.05
N MET A 10 -10.94 -1.92 72.61
CA MET A 10 -10.28 -1.33 71.44
C MET A 10 -10.31 -2.35 70.32
N LEU A 11 -11.03 -2.06 69.23
CA LEU A 11 -10.65 -2.53 67.90
C LEU A 11 -11.32 -1.65 66.85
N ALA A 12 -10.50 -0.87 66.16
CA ALA A 12 -10.82 -0.26 64.89
C ALA A 12 -10.84 -1.35 63.81
N VAL A 13 -11.88 -1.43 62.99
CA VAL A 13 -11.77 -1.89 61.60
C VAL A 13 -12.81 -1.12 60.77
N VAL A 14 -12.29 -0.33 59.83
CA VAL A 14 -13.01 0.45 58.84
C VAL A 14 -13.66 -0.50 57.83
N THR A 15 -14.98 -0.53 57.75
CA THR A 15 -15.71 -1.11 56.63
C THR A 15 -15.92 -0.06 55.56
N ALA A 16 -15.04 -0.03 54.55
CA ALA A 16 -15.30 0.65 53.30
C ALA A 16 -16.37 -0.14 52.54
N LEU A 17 -17.58 0.42 52.42
CA LEU A 17 -18.63 -0.12 51.56
C LEU A 17 -18.21 -0.02 50.10
N LEU A 18 -18.02 -1.17 49.46
CA LEU A 18 -17.91 -1.34 48.01
C LEU A 18 -19.26 -1.03 47.35
N LEU A 19 -19.37 0.08 46.63
CA LEU A 19 -20.42 0.27 45.63
C LEU A 19 -20.07 -0.54 44.37
N PRO A 20 -20.96 -1.39 43.84
CA PRO A 20 -20.80 -1.93 42.50
C PRO A 20 -21.20 -0.86 41.49
N CYS A 21 -20.21 -0.27 40.82
CA CYS A 21 -20.42 0.53 39.62
C CYS A 21 -20.66 -0.45 38.46
N ALA A 22 -21.91 -0.88 38.27
CA ALA A 22 -22.29 -1.56 37.03
C ALA A 22 -22.32 -0.51 35.92
N ALA A 23 -21.24 -0.40 35.15
CA ALA A 23 -21.25 0.36 33.92
C ALA A 23 -22.22 -0.34 32.94
N PRO A 24 -23.10 0.40 32.24
CA PRO A 24 -23.84 -0.20 31.14
C PRO A 24 -22.83 -0.61 30.06
N ALA A 25 -22.83 -1.87 29.69
CA ALA A 25 -22.19 -2.30 28.45
C ALA A 25 -22.99 -1.68 27.30
N VAL A 26 -22.52 -0.55 26.77
CA VAL A 26 -22.99 -0.08 25.47
C VAL A 26 -22.49 -1.09 24.45
N ALA A 27 -23.42 -1.83 23.85
CA ALA A 27 -23.10 -2.59 22.65
C ALA A 27 -22.82 -1.57 21.55
N ASP A 28 -21.55 -1.35 21.22
CA ASP A 28 -21.16 -0.64 20.00
C ASP A 28 -21.65 -1.46 18.82
N THR A 29 -22.83 -1.12 18.30
CA THR A 29 -23.37 -1.71 17.07
C THR A 29 -22.90 -0.98 15.81
N HIS A 30 -21.88 -0.12 15.92
CA HIS A 30 -21.17 0.36 14.74
C HIS A 30 -20.33 -0.77 14.16
N VAL A 31 -20.90 -1.48 13.18
CA VAL A 31 -20.14 -2.34 12.27
C VAL A 31 -19.29 -1.41 11.40
N SER A 32 -18.13 -1.02 11.91
CA SER A 32 -17.20 -0.03 11.33
C SER A 32 -16.62 -0.42 9.96
N TRP A 33 -16.95 -1.60 9.44
CA TRP A 33 -16.45 -2.14 8.17
C TRP A 33 -17.32 -1.79 6.95
N LEU A 34 -18.46 -1.12 7.16
CA LEU A 34 -19.39 -0.74 6.09
C LEU A 34 -19.43 0.78 5.83
N ASP A 35 -18.83 1.59 6.70
CA ASP A 35 -18.71 3.02 6.46
C ASP A 35 -17.64 3.27 5.38
N PRO A 36 -17.95 4.08 4.35
CA PRO A 36 -16.95 4.44 3.36
C PRO A 36 -15.79 5.15 4.05
N TYR A 37 -14.56 4.74 3.75
CA TYR A 37 -13.37 5.37 4.29
C TYR A 37 -13.36 6.86 3.91
N VAL A 38 -13.29 7.74 4.91
CA VAL A 38 -13.15 9.18 4.69
C VAL A 38 -11.73 9.57 5.09
N PRO A 39 -10.92 10.09 4.17
CA PRO A 39 -9.55 10.41 4.48
C PRO A 39 -9.45 11.58 5.47
N ALA A 40 -8.52 11.50 6.41
CA ALA A 40 -8.23 12.60 7.32
C ALA A 40 -7.73 13.84 6.54
N ASN A 41 -7.99 15.04 7.09
CA ASN A 41 -7.53 16.29 6.48
C ASN A 41 -6.00 16.33 6.32
N GLY A 42 -5.51 17.11 5.34
CA GLY A 42 -4.08 17.32 5.10
C GLY A 42 -3.52 16.31 4.10
N VAL A 43 -2.44 15.62 4.47
CA VAL A 43 -1.68 14.73 3.56
C VAL A 43 -2.53 13.56 3.06
N GLU A 44 -3.34 12.97 3.91
CA GLU A 44 -4.15 11.81 3.56
C GLU A 44 -5.26 12.18 2.58
N ALA A 45 -6.01 13.26 2.85
CA ALA A 45 -6.97 13.81 1.91
C ALA A 45 -6.31 14.17 0.56
N THR A 46 -5.10 14.73 0.58
CA THR A 46 -4.36 15.10 -0.64
C THR A 46 -4.04 13.87 -1.48
N TYR A 47 -3.33 12.89 -0.92
CA TYR A 47 -2.87 11.71 -1.66
C TYR A 47 -3.94 10.63 -1.82
N SER A 48 -5.12 10.78 -1.21
CA SER A 48 -6.28 9.94 -1.53
C SER A 48 -6.86 10.23 -2.93
N GLN A 49 -6.60 11.43 -3.47
CA GLN A 49 -7.09 11.86 -4.77
C GLN A 49 -6.09 11.52 -5.88
N PRO A 50 -6.55 11.35 -7.14
CA PRO A 50 -5.64 11.32 -8.28
C PRO A 50 -4.75 12.57 -8.28
N GLY A 51 -3.48 12.38 -8.63
CA GLY A 51 -2.54 13.47 -8.80
C GLY A 51 -2.85 14.30 -10.05
N PRO A 52 -2.08 15.38 -10.27
CA PRO A 52 -2.37 16.36 -11.32
C PRO A 52 -2.08 15.87 -12.75
N TRP A 53 -1.40 14.73 -12.92
CA TRP A 53 -1.04 14.21 -14.23
C TRP A 53 -2.13 13.29 -14.77
N ALA A 54 -2.56 13.54 -16.01
CA ALA A 54 -3.33 12.55 -16.76
C ALA A 54 -2.47 11.30 -17.00
N VAL A 55 -3.07 10.12 -17.00
CA VAL A 55 -2.34 8.84 -17.04
C VAL A 55 -2.58 8.12 -18.36
N THR A 56 -1.51 7.56 -18.92
CA THR A 56 -1.55 6.57 -19.99
C THR A 56 -1.16 5.21 -19.43
N ALA A 57 -1.94 4.17 -19.76
CA ALA A 57 -1.61 2.77 -19.47
C ALA A 57 -1.33 2.03 -20.77
N GLN A 58 -0.22 1.29 -20.82
CA GLN A 58 0.19 0.48 -21.96
C GLN A 58 0.49 -0.93 -21.51
N LYS A 59 -0.25 -1.87 -22.08
CA LYS A 59 -0.13 -3.30 -21.79
C LYS A 59 0.83 -3.97 -22.75
N ALA A 60 1.63 -4.91 -22.23
CA ALA A 60 2.66 -5.61 -22.99
C ALA A 60 3.51 -4.65 -23.84
N PHE A 61 3.91 -3.52 -23.25
CA PHE A 61 4.65 -2.45 -23.93
C PHE A 61 5.94 -2.97 -24.56
N GLY A 62 6.62 -3.85 -23.83
CA GLY A 62 7.82 -4.49 -24.32
C GLY A 62 8.04 -5.83 -23.66
N CYS A 63 8.83 -6.65 -24.34
CA CYS A 63 9.15 -8.00 -23.92
C CYS A 63 10.68 -8.19 -24.03
N CYS A 64 11.32 -8.94 -23.14
CA CYS A 64 10.74 -9.69 -22.02
C CYS A 64 11.63 -9.66 -20.78
N ASP A 65 11.04 -9.99 -19.63
CA ASP A 65 11.79 -10.33 -18.42
C ASP A 65 12.49 -11.71 -18.53
N SER A 66 13.09 -12.19 -17.44
CA SER A 66 13.87 -13.44 -17.46
C SER A 66 13.02 -14.71 -17.70
N THR A 67 11.71 -14.62 -17.53
CA THR A 67 10.75 -15.70 -17.72
C THR A 67 10.02 -15.65 -19.06
N GLY A 68 10.23 -14.57 -19.84
CA GLY A 68 9.50 -14.31 -21.07
C GLY A 68 8.21 -13.51 -20.87
N ALA A 69 7.94 -13.01 -19.66
CA ALA A 69 6.80 -12.15 -19.40
C ALA A 69 7.03 -10.74 -19.96
N ALA A 70 5.95 -10.09 -20.39
CA ALA A 70 6.01 -8.72 -20.88
C ALA A 70 6.00 -7.72 -19.70
N TYR A 71 6.29 -6.45 -20.03
CA TYR A 71 6.16 -5.34 -19.10
C TYR A 71 4.95 -4.47 -19.43
N ASP A 72 4.15 -4.18 -18.41
CA ASP A 72 3.07 -3.20 -18.41
C ASP A 72 3.57 -1.86 -17.85
N LEU A 73 3.06 -0.76 -18.39
CA LEU A 73 3.43 0.60 -18.02
C LEU A 73 2.23 1.47 -17.69
N TRP A 74 2.35 2.28 -16.65
CA TRP A 74 1.49 3.41 -16.35
C TRP A 74 2.34 4.65 -16.16
N TYR A 75 2.04 5.72 -16.88
CA TYR A 75 2.87 6.92 -16.85
C TYR A 75 2.06 8.18 -17.18
N PRO A 76 2.55 9.37 -16.79
CA PRO A 76 1.97 10.64 -17.18
C PRO A 76 1.83 10.76 -18.70
N ALA A 77 0.64 11.11 -19.20
CA ALA A 77 0.37 11.23 -20.63
C ALA A 77 1.29 12.26 -21.31
N ASP A 78 1.59 13.36 -20.60
CA ASP A 78 2.49 14.40 -21.05
C ASP A 78 3.87 14.26 -20.36
N LEU A 79 4.69 13.31 -20.80
CA LEU A 79 6.03 13.11 -20.26
C LEU A 79 6.92 14.34 -20.48
N GLY A 80 7.76 14.67 -19.48
CA GLY A 80 8.82 15.65 -19.66
C GLY A 80 8.37 17.11 -19.63
N VAL A 81 7.10 17.40 -19.34
CA VAL A 81 6.58 18.77 -19.31
C VAL A 81 7.42 19.63 -18.38
N GLY A 82 7.85 20.80 -18.89
CA GLY A 82 8.72 21.72 -18.15
C GLY A 82 10.13 21.20 -17.89
N GLY A 83 10.56 20.13 -18.59
CA GLY A 83 11.85 19.47 -18.35
C GLY A 83 11.84 18.54 -17.13
N PHE A 84 10.67 18.21 -16.59
CA PHE A 84 10.55 17.30 -15.45
C PHE A 84 11.02 15.90 -15.84
N ARG A 85 11.84 15.28 -15.00
CA ARG A 85 12.26 13.88 -15.18
C ARG A 85 11.53 13.02 -14.17
N HIS A 86 10.77 12.07 -14.67
CA HIS A 86 9.84 11.28 -13.87
C HIS A 86 10.59 10.18 -13.10
N PRO A 87 10.41 10.08 -11.77
CA PRO A 87 10.92 8.96 -10.99
C PRO A 87 10.23 7.64 -11.38
N ILE A 88 10.93 6.53 -11.18
CA ILE A 88 10.49 5.19 -11.56
C ILE A 88 9.96 4.44 -10.32
N ILE A 89 8.83 3.77 -10.47
CA ILE A 89 8.37 2.74 -9.54
C ILE A 89 8.29 1.41 -10.27
N THR A 90 9.01 0.40 -9.77
CA THR A 90 8.84 -0.98 -10.21
C THR A 90 7.80 -1.69 -9.35
N TRP A 91 6.99 -2.55 -9.96
CA TRP A 91 5.92 -3.29 -9.27
C TRP A 91 6.12 -4.80 -9.38
N GLY A 92 5.98 -5.48 -8.25
CA GLY A 92 5.90 -6.94 -8.14
C GLY A 92 4.51 -7.41 -7.75
N ASP A 93 3.92 -8.28 -8.58
CA ASP A 93 2.64 -8.91 -8.30
C ASP A 93 2.74 -9.97 -7.20
N GLY A 94 1.62 -10.16 -6.49
CA GLY A 94 1.44 -11.35 -5.66
C GLY A 94 1.33 -12.61 -6.51
N THR A 95 1.59 -13.78 -5.93
CA THR A 95 1.56 -15.04 -6.66
C THR A 95 0.24 -15.23 -7.42
N PHE A 96 0.34 -15.56 -8.71
CA PHE A 96 -0.78 -15.72 -9.66
C PHE A 96 -1.58 -14.45 -9.98
N ALA A 97 -1.17 -13.29 -9.47
CA ALA A 97 -1.73 -12.01 -9.89
C ALA A 97 -1.04 -11.52 -11.17
N VAL A 98 -1.67 -10.53 -11.81
CA VAL A 98 -1.12 -9.82 -12.96
C VAL A 98 -1.34 -8.31 -12.76
N PRO A 99 -0.57 -7.44 -13.44
CA PRO A 99 -0.57 -6.02 -13.14
C PRO A 99 -1.93 -5.35 -13.34
N SER A 100 -2.75 -5.86 -14.26
CA SER A 100 -4.12 -5.36 -14.50
C SER A 100 -5.06 -5.49 -13.29
N GLN A 101 -4.77 -6.39 -12.33
CA GLN A 101 -5.53 -6.49 -11.08
C GLN A 101 -5.26 -5.31 -10.12
N TYR A 102 -4.14 -4.60 -10.33
CA TYR A 102 -3.71 -3.44 -9.54
C TYR A 102 -3.85 -2.12 -10.29
N ASP A 103 -4.55 -2.11 -11.43
CA ASP A 103 -4.62 -0.97 -12.36
C ASP A 103 -4.94 0.36 -11.69
N SER A 104 -5.91 0.39 -10.75
CA SER A 104 -6.28 1.60 -10.02
C SER A 104 -5.13 2.16 -9.17
N LEU A 105 -4.38 1.29 -8.48
CA LEU A 105 -3.23 1.69 -7.67
C LEU A 105 -2.08 2.16 -8.55
N LEU A 106 -1.76 1.42 -9.61
CA LEU A 106 -0.65 1.73 -10.50
C LEU A 106 -0.91 3.01 -11.29
N ALA A 107 -2.14 3.22 -11.76
CA ALA A 107 -2.58 4.48 -12.36
C ALA A 107 -2.57 5.62 -11.34
N HIS A 108 -2.98 5.38 -10.10
CA HIS A 108 -2.92 6.40 -9.05
C HIS A 108 -1.48 6.88 -8.81
N LEU A 109 -0.52 5.96 -8.67
CA LEU A 109 0.89 6.33 -8.57
C LEU A 109 1.35 7.14 -9.80
N ALA A 110 1.01 6.69 -11.01
CA ALA A 110 1.36 7.41 -12.23
C ALA A 110 0.78 8.82 -12.29
N SER A 111 -0.44 9.03 -11.76
CA SER A 111 -1.09 10.35 -11.73
C SER A 111 -0.35 11.38 -10.86
N TRP A 112 0.50 10.92 -9.94
CA TRP A 112 1.38 11.77 -9.13
C TRP A 112 2.74 12.06 -9.81
N GLY A 113 2.95 11.58 -11.03
CA GLY A 113 4.13 11.90 -11.84
C GLY A 113 5.18 10.79 -11.91
N PHE A 114 4.89 9.59 -11.41
CA PHE A 114 5.79 8.43 -11.51
C PHE A 114 5.62 7.69 -12.83
N VAL A 115 6.70 7.15 -13.39
CA VAL A 115 6.60 6.09 -14.40
C VAL A 115 6.61 4.75 -13.68
N VAL A 116 5.48 4.05 -13.73
CA VAL A 116 5.27 2.78 -13.04
C VAL A 116 5.39 1.65 -14.05
N ILE A 117 6.30 0.71 -13.80
CA ILE A 117 6.52 -0.46 -14.65
C ILE A 117 6.32 -1.74 -13.84
N ALA A 118 5.55 -2.68 -14.40
CA ALA A 118 5.25 -3.96 -13.77
C ALA A 118 5.58 -5.11 -14.72
N THR A 119 6.22 -6.17 -14.22
CA THR A 119 6.33 -7.43 -14.97
C THR A 119 5.01 -8.19 -14.88
N GLU A 120 4.59 -8.84 -15.97
CA GLU A 120 3.48 -9.80 -15.96
C GLU A 120 3.87 -11.17 -15.35
N ASN A 121 5.13 -11.35 -14.89
CA ASN A 121 5.56 -12.55 -14.20
C ASN A 121 4.80 -12.73 -12.89
N GLN A 122 4.09 -13.85 -12.79
CA GLN A 122 3.25 -14.20 -11.64
C GLN A 122 4.04 -14.74 -10.42
N GLN A 123 5.38 -14.78 -10.50
CA GLN A 123 6.28 -15.30 -9.47
C GLN A 123 7.42 -14.31 -9.19
N THR A 124 7.08 -13.11 -8.71
CA THR A 124 8.05 -12.02 -8.52
C THR A 124 8.84 -12.09 -7.21
N GLY A 125 8.68 -13.14 -6.41
CA GLY A 125 9.20 -13.22 -5.02
C GLY A 125 10.72 -13.15 -4.87
N SER A 126 11.49 -13.40 -5.94
CA SER A 126 12.95 -13.20 -5.94
C SER A 126 13.37 -11.73 -6.05
N GLY A 127 12.47 -10.86 -6.52
CA GLY A 127 12.73 -9.46 -6.85
C GLY A 127 13.56 -9.25 -8.13
N VAL A 128 14.07 -10.31 -8.78
CA VAL A 128 14.96 -10.19 -9.95
C VAL A 128 14.24 -9.53 -11.13
N ASP A 129 13.03 -9.99 -11.46
CA ASP A 129 12.27 -9.41 -12.58
C ASP A 129 11.66 -8.04 -12.24
N ILE A 130 11.47 -7.74 -10.95
CA ILE A 130 11.09 -6.40 -10.48
C ILE A 130 12.25 -5.42 -10.70
N ALA A 131 13.49 -5.81 -10.38
CA ALA A 131 14.67 -5.00 -10.68
C ALA A 131 14.92 -4.90 -12.19
N GLY A 132 14.76 -6.01 -12.93
CA GLY A 132 14.89 -6.04 -14.38
C GLY A 132 13.90 -5.12 -15.11
N ALA A 133 12.74 -4.84 -14.50
CA ALA A 133 11.79 -3.85 -15.01
C ALA A 133 12.40 -2.44 -15.03
N ALA A 134 13.13 -2.04 -13.98
CA ALA A 134 13.85 -0.77 -13.98
C ALA A 134 14.90 -0.74 -15.10
N ASP A 135 15.72 -1.78 -15.23
CA ASP A 135 16.74 -1.88 -16.29
C ASP A 135 16.13 -1.84 -17.70
N PHE A 136 14.95 -2.45 -17.88
CA PHE A 136 14.20 -2.34 -19.14
C PHE A 136 13.82 -0.89 -19.42
N LEU A 137 13.23 -0.18 -18.45
CA LEU A 137 12.79 1.20 -18.63
C LEU A 137 13.96 2.17 -18.83
N LEU A 138 15.10 1.93 -18.17
CA LEU A 138 16.33 2.69 -18.39
C LEU A 138 16.86 2.54 -19.81
N ARG A 139 16.83 1.32 -20.38
CA ARG A 139 17.15 1.13 -21.81
C ARG A 139 16.19 1.88 -22.73
N GLN A 140 14.90 1.93 -22.37
CA GLN A 140 13.92 2.76 -23.09
C GLN A 140 14.20 4.26 -22.92
N ALA A 141 14.80 4.69 -21.82
CA ALA A 141 15.22 6.08 -21.63
C ALA A 141 16.43 6.45 -22.50
N ASP A 142 17.30 5.48 -22.79
CA ASP A 142 18.50 5.67 -23.60
C ASP A 142 18.20 5.64 -25.12
N ASP A 143 17.08 5.02 -25.54
CA ASP A 143 16.68 4.93 -26.94
C ASP A 143 16.01 6.22 -27.46
N PRO A 144 16.59 6.94 -28.43
CA PRO A 144 15.99 8.15 -29.00
C PRO A 144 14.63 7.97 -29.67
N ALA A 145 14.25 6.73 -30.03
CA ALA A 145 12.95 6.43 -30.62
C ALA A 145 11.84 6.20 -29.57
N SER A 146 12.21 6.03 -28.31
CA SER A 146 11.27 5.75 -27.22
C SER A 146 10.63 7.02 -26.66
N VAL A 147 9.36 6.90 -26.25
CA VAL A 147 8.63 7.98 -25.57
C VAL A 147 9.24 8.36 -24.21
N PHE A 148 10.08 7.49 -23.64
CA PHE A 148 10.75 7.73 -22.36
C PHE A 148 12.11 8.42 -22.51
N HIS A 149 12.56 8.67 -23.75
CA HIS A 149 13.87 9.25 -24.00
C HIS A 149 14.05 10.60 -23.30
N ASN A 150 15.05 10.69 -22.43
CA ASN A 150 15.32 11.87 -21.57
C ASN A 150 14.18 12.30 -20.62
N HIS A 151 13.13 11.49 -20.43
CA HIS A 151 11.97 11.87 -19.62
C HIS A 151 11.85 11.14 -18.28
N VAL A 152 12.64 10.09 -18.04
CA VAL A 152 12.73 9.41 -16.73
C VAL A 152 14.01 9.77 -15.99
N ASP A 153 13.98 9.77 -14.65
CA ASP A 153 15.15 10.01 -13.81
C ASP A 153 15.80 8.68 -13.36
N PRO A 154 17.01 8.34 -13.86
CA PRO A 154 17.69 7.10 -13.51
C PRO A 154 18.21 7.07 -12.07
N ASN A 155 18.23 8.21 -11.37
CA ASN A 155 18.71 8.28 -9.98
C ASN A 155 17.57 8.18 -8.95
N ALA A 156 16.31 8.08 -9.40
CA ALA A 156 15.14 8.04 -8.55
C ALA A 156 14.27 6.82 -8.88
N ILE A 157 14.61 5.68 -8.26
CA ILE A 157 13.96 4.38 -8.50
C ILE A 157 13.48 3.81 -7.17
N GLY A 158 12.18 3.49 -7.08
CA GLY A 158 11.57 2.78 -5.97
C GLY A 158 11.00 1.43 -6.41
N ALA A 159 10.86 0.49 -5.48
CA ALA A 159 10.24 -0.80 -5.72
C ALA A 159 9.06 -1.00 -4.77
N MET A 160 7.95 -1.52 -5.29
CA MET A 160 6.72 -1.82 -4.57
C MET A 160 6.19 -3.18 -4.99
N GLY A 161 5.30 -3.76 -4.19
CA GLY A 161 4.63 -5.00 -4.56
C GLY A 161 3.58 -5.42 -3.55
N HIS A 162 2.72 -6.34 -3.96
CA HIS A 162 1.72 -6.96 -3.10
C HIS A 162 2.17 -8.38 -2.74
N SER A 163 2.05 -8.75 -1.46
CA SER A 163 2.51 -10.05 -0.98
C SER A 163 1.79 -11.21 -1.69
N PRO A 164 2.44 -12.38 -1.84
CA PRO A 164 1.78 -13.63 -2.18
C PRO A 164 0.54 -13.86 -1.32
N GLY A 165 -0.65 -13.97 -1.92
CA GLY A 165 -1.83 -14.47 -1.22
C GLY A 165 -1.68 -15.98 -0.93
N PRO A 166 -2.44 -16.57 0.02
CA PRO A 166 -2.53 -18.01 0.08
C PRO A 166 -2.97 -18.53 -1.30
N GLU A 167 -2.35 -19.62 -1.76
CA GLU A 167 -2.72 -20.30 -2.99
C GLU A 167 -4.23 -20.52 -2.99
N ARG A 168 -4.98 -19.75 -3.77
CA ARG A 168 -6.36 -20.09 -4.05
C ARG A 168 -6.30 -21.17 -5.12
N SER A 169 -6.18 -22.42 -4.70
CA SER A 169 -6.60 -23.55 -5.52
C SER A 169 -8.07 -23.34 -5.85
N MET A 170 -8.35 -22.81 -7.05
CA MET A 170 -9.70 -22.89 -7.59
C MET A 170 -9.87 -24.29 -8.19
N PRO A 171 -10.98 -25.00 -7.87
CA PRO A 171 -11.30 -26.32 -8.42
C PRO A 171 -11.63 -26.28 -9.91
#